data_AF-A0A9P5Y7K6-F1
#
_entry.id   AF-A0A9P5Y7K6-F1
#
_cell.length_a   1.000
_cell.length_b   1.000
_cell.length_c   1.000
_cell.angle_alpha   90.00
_cell.angle_beta   90.00
_cell.angle_gamma   90.00
#
_symmetry.space_group_name_H-M   'P 1'
#
loop_
_entity.id
_entity.type
_entity.pdbx_description
1 polymer ?
#
loop_
_entity_poly.entity_id
_entity_poly.type
_entity_poly.pdbx_seq_one_letter_code
_entity_poly.pdbx_strand_id
1 'polypeptide(L)'
;MLAMHGFKSRSLSFNLLRQRHRRQFASKVHRLPKAGDDDDFRPPWVYTMSRLLSYTMIPAVAAYAIFVYDFGERDHVFRPARRWVAEQKATFFTLSPAEQQLLNVEKSNIGTSEKI
;
A
#
# COMPACT_ATOMS: atom_id res chain seq x y z
N MET A 1 -14.20 13.06 70.34
CA MET A 1 -13.23 13.77 69.47
C MET A 1 -12.20 12.74 69.01
N LEU A 2 -12.50 12.00 67.94
CA LEU A 2 -11.71 10.85 67.46
C LEU A 2 -10.68 11.33 66.44
N ALA A 3 -9.40 11.25 66.80
CA ALA A 3 -8.29 11.65 65.94
C ALA A 3 -8.14 10.66 64.77
N MET A 4 -8.37 11.15 63.55
CA MET A 4 -8.09 10.41 62.31
C MET A 4 -6.57 10.27 62.12
N HIS A 5 -6.09 9.04 62.20
CA HIS A 5 -4.72 8.68 61.82
C HIS A 5 -4.54 8.81 60.30
N GLY A 6 -3.64 9.69 59.89
CA GLY A 6 -3.30 9.96 58.49
C GLY A 6 -2.70 8.74 57.77
N PHE A 7 -3.29 8.41 56.63
CA PHE A 7 -2.82 7.39 55.71
C PHE A 7 -1.63 7.94 54.90
N LYS A 8 -0.39 7.57 55.27
CA LYS A 8 0.81 7.92 54.50
C LYS A 8 0.81 7.15 53.18
N SER A 9 0.47 7.85 52.09
CA SER A 9 0.64 7.38 50.72
C SER A 9 2.11 7.06 50.44
N ARG A 10 2.41 5.78 50.19
CA ARG A 10 3.73 5.32 49.73
C ARG A 10 3.82 5.59 48.23
N SER A 11 4.60 6.60 47.87
CA SER A 11 5.06 6.84 46.50
C SER A 11 5.83 5.61 45.98
N LEU A 12 5.23 4.89 45.04
CA LEU A 12 5.94 3.86 44.26
C LEU A 12 6.77 4.58 43.19
N SER A 13 8.02 4.86 43.52
CA SER A 13 8.99 5.36 42.54
C SER A 13 9.37 4.22 41.59
N PHE A 14 8.71 4.16 40.43
CA PHE A 14 9.13 3.33 39.30
C PHE A 14 10.41 3.93 38.70
N ASN A 15 11.56 3.61 39.28
CA ASN A 15 12.85 3.77 38.62
C ASN A 15 12.95 2.74 37.50
N LEU A 16 12.31 3.03 36.37
CA LEU A 16 12.69 2.49 35.08
C LEU A 16 14.13 2.96 34.82
N LEU A 17 15.10 2.13 35.21
CA LEU A 17 16.42 2.14 34.62
C LEU A 17 16.23 1.93 33.12
N ARG A 18 16.06 3.03 32.40
CA ARG A 18 16.15 3.12 30.96
C ARG A 18 17.62 2.91 30.62
N GLN A 19 18.04 1.66 30.69
CA GLN A 19 19.34 1.18 30.27
C GLN A 19 19.42 1.42 28.76
N ARG A 20 19.78 2.65 28.39
CA ARG A 20 20.11 3.02 27.02
C ARG A 20 21.35 2.22 26.67
N HIS A 21 21.17 1.02 26.13
CA HIS A 21 22.21 0.30 25.42
C HIS A 21 22.73 1.24 24.33
N ARG A 22 23.84 1.93 24.62
CA ARG A 22 24.68 2.57 23.61
C ARG A 22 25.17 1.44 22.73
N ARG A 23 24.57 1.29 21.55
CA ARG A 23 25.05 0.37 20.52
C ARG A 23 26.46 0.83 20.13
N GLN A 24 27.48 0.15 20.66
CA GLN A 24 28.89 0.43 20.36
C GLN A 24 29.31 -0.08 18.97
N PHE A 25 28.45 -0.87 18.31
CA PHE A 25 28.66 -1.41 16.98
C PHE A 25 27.82 -0.69 15.93
N ALA A 26 27.87 0.64 15.91
CA ALA A 26 27.40 1.40 14.77
C ALA A 26 28.47 1.29 13.68
N SER A 27 28.29 0.38 12.72
CA SER A 27 29.05 0.43 11.48
C SER A 27 28.88 1.82 10.86
N LYS A 28 29.92 2.33 10.20
CA LYS A 28 29.81 3.57 9.42
C LYS A 28 28.70 3.34 8.38
N VAL A 29 27.51 3.86 8.65
CA VAL A 29 26.42 3.83 7.68
C VAL A 29 26.90 4.70 6.53
N HIS A 30 26.96 4.11 5.33
CA HIS A 30 27.23 4.86 4.11
C HIS A 30 26.19 5.97 4.01
N ARG A 31 26.61 7.20 4.29
CA ARG A 31 25.77 8.38 4.14
C ARG A 31 25.74 8.70 2.65
N LEU A 32 24.57 9.04 2.14
CA LEU A 32 24.45 9.52 0.76
C LEU A 32 25.41 10.70 0.57
N PRO A 33 26.23 10.71 -0.50
CA PRO A 33 27.11 11.83 -0.79
C PRO A 33 26.28 13.11 -0.87
N LYS A 34 26.74 14.14 -0.14
CA LYS A 34 26.10 15.46 -0.17
C LYS A 34 26.46 16.11 -1.51
N ALA A 35 25.55 16.88 -2.10
CA ALA A 35 25.88 17.63 -3.32
C ALA A 35 27.09 18.55 -3.03
N GLY A 36 28.20 18.34 -3.76
CA GLY A 36 29.49 19.03 -3.54
C GLY A 36 30.53 18.24 -2.74
N ASP A 37 30.46 16.91 -2.70
CA ASP A 37 31.55 16.06 -2.19
C ASP A 37 32.59 15.85 -3.31
N ASP A 38 33.78 16.43 -3.15
CA ASP A 38 34.80 16.54 -4.21
C ASP A 38 35.43 15.17 -4.58
N ASP A 39 35.21 14.15 -3.76
CA ASP A 39 35.72 12.79 -3.94
C ASP A 39 34.81 11.89 -4.81
N ASP A 40 33.65 12.38 -5.27
CA ASP A 40 32.70 11.58 -6.02
C ASP A 40 32.69 11.87 -7.52
N PHE A 41 33.20 10.93 -8.32
CA PHE A 41 33.32 11.04 -9.77
C PHE A 41 31.98 10.94 -10.52
N ARG A 42 30.87 10.64 -9.84
CA ARG A 42 29.59 10.36 -10.48
C ARG A 42 28.83 11.65 -10.77
N PRO A 43 28.43 11.91 -12.02
CA PRO A 43 27.58 13.05 -12.33
C PRO A 43 26.29 13.05 -11.49
N PRO A 44 25.79 14.22 -11.07
CA PRO A 44 24.66 14.32 -10.15
C PRO A 44 23.36 13.67 -10.66
N TRP A 45 23.20 13.55 -11.99
CA TRP A 45 22.04 12.91 -12.61
C TRP A 45 22.01 11.39 -12.40
N VAL A 46 23.15 10.74 -12.13
CA VAL A 46 23.21 9.29 -11.88
C VAL A 46 22.44 8.94 -10.60
N TYR A 47 22.57 9.76 -9.57
CA TYR A 47 21.83 9.57 -8.31
C TYR A 47 20.34 9.75 -8.49
N THR A 48 19.93 10.77 -9.25
CA THR A 48 18.50 11.01 -9.49
C THR A 48 17.89 9.87 -10.31
N MET A 49 18.59 9.36 -11.32
CA MET A 49 18.15 8.20 -12.11
C MET A 49 18.11 6.91 -11.30
N SER A 50 19.16 6.61 -10.51
CA SER A 50 19.18 5.42 -9.66
C SER A 50 18.05 5.45 -8.61
N ARG A 51 17.80 6.63 -8.04
CA ARG A 51 16.72 6.84 -7.08
C ARG A 51 15.34 6.72 -7.75
N LEU A 52 15.16 7.33 -8.92
CA LEU A 52 13.94 7.21 -9.70
C LEU A 52 13.66 5.75 -10.05
N LEU A 53 14.67 5.04 -10.59
CA LEU A 53 14.56 3.64 -10.96
C LEU A 53 14.19 2.78 -9.75
N SER A 54 14.81 3.00 -8.59
CA SER A 54 14.48 2.24 -7.38
C SER A 54 13.02 2.48 -6.94
N TYR A 55 12.56 3.73 -7.02
CA TYR A 55 11.19 4.07 -6.66
C TYR A 55 10.14 3.65 -7.69
N THR A 56 10.49 3.49 -8.96
CA THR A 56 9.55 3.07 -10.00
C THR A 56 9.56 1.55 -10.21
N MET A 57 10.73 0.91 -10.12
CA MET A 57 10.88 -0.51 -10.43
C MET A 57 10.13 -1.40 -9.44
N ILE A 58 10.23 -1.11 -8.13
CA ILE A 58 9.54 -1.90 -7.09
C ILE A 58 8.01 -1.87 -7.30
N PRO A 59 7.34 -0.71 -7.38
CA PRO A 59 5.90 -0.69 -7.63
C PRO A 59 5.53 -1.21 -9.02
N ALA A 60 6.37 -1.03 -10.04
CA ALA A 60 6.12 -1.59 -11.38
C ALA A 60 6.06 -3.11 -11.35
N VAL A 61 7.01 -3.77 -10.68
CA VAL A 61 7.01 -5.23 -10.53
C VAL A 61 5.79 -5.70 -9.73
N ALA A 62 5.43 -4.98 -8.65
CA ALA A 62 4.23 -5.29 -7.89
C ALA A 62 2.95 -5.18 -8.73
N ALA A 63 2.81 -4.11 -9.51
CA ALA A 63 1.67 -3.92 -10.40
C ALA A 63 1.61 -5.00 -11.50
N TYR A 64 2.75 -5.36 -12.10
CA TYR A 64 2.84 -6.45 -13.05
C TYR A 64 2.38 -7.77 -12.44
N ALA A 65 2.87 -8.09 -11.23
CA ALA A 65 2.47 -9.29 -10.51
C ALA A 65 0.95 -9.31 -10.24
N ILE A 66 0.37 -8.20 -9.80
CA ILE A 66 -1.06 -8.15 -9.44
C ILE A 66 -1.96 -8.25 -10.67
N PHE A 67 -1.65 -7.54 -11.75
CA PHE A 67 -2.59 -7.32 -12.86
C PHE A 67 -2.28 -8.09 -14.14
N VAL A 68 -1.03 -8.43 -14.40
CA VAL A 68 -0.60 -9.00 -15.69
C VAL A 68 -0.13 -10.44 -15.52
N TYR A 69 0.61 -10.73 -14.47
CA TYR A 69 1.18 -12.06 -14.27
C TYR A 69 0.10 -13.07 -13.91
N ASP A 70 0.02 -14.15 -14.71
CA ASP A 70 -0.86 -15.27 -14.43
C ASP A 70 -0.12 -16.31 -13.58
N PHE A 71 -0.58 -16.46 -12.35
CA PHE A 71 -0.01 -17.41 -11.41
C PHE A 71 -0.66 -18.81 -11.51
N GLY A 72 -1.56 -19.04 -12.48
CA GLY A 72 -2.24 -20.31 -12.72
C GLY A 72 -3.42 -20.60 -11.78
N GLU A 73 -3.92 -21.84 -11.81
CA GLU A 73 -5.17 -22.28 -11.14
C GLU A 73 -5.13 -22.34 -9.60
N ARG A 74 -3.97 -22.06 -8.99
CA ARG A 74 -3.84 -22.05 -7.53
C ARG A 74 -4.47 -20.77 -6.95
N ASP A 75 -4.87 -20.83 -5.68
CA ASP A 75 -5.47 -19.66 -5.03
C ASP A 75 -4.37 -18.63 -4.70
N HIS A 76 -4.52 -17.41 -5.23
CA HIS A 76 -3.50 -16.35 -5.14
C HIS A 76 -4.03 -15.14 -4.40
N VAL A 77 -3.16 -14.53 -3.59
CA VAL A 77 -3.48 -13.37 -2.72
C VAL A 77 -4.06 -12.19 -3.51
N PHE A 78 -3.74 -12.10 -4.81
CA PHE A 78 -4.20 -11.02 -5.69
C PHE A 78 -5.52 -11.28 -6.41
N ARG A 79 -6.19 -12.43 -6.21
CA ARG A 79 -7.50 -12.71 -6.83
C ARG A 79 -8.59 -11.71 -6.41
N PRO A 80 -8.73 -11.32 -5.13
CA PRO A 80 -9.70 -10.29 -4.74
C PRO A 80 -9.43 -8.94 -5.40
N ALA A 81 -8.16 -8.53 -5.46
CA ALA A 81 -7.75 -7.28 -6.12
C ALA A 81 -8.07 -7.30 -7.63
N ARG A 82 -7.85 -8.42 -8.31
CA ARG A 82 -8.20 -8.58 -9.73
C ARG A 82 -9.70 -8.52 -9.98
N ARG A 83 -10.53 -9.10 -9.10
CA ARG A 83 -12.00 -9.02 -9.18
C ARG A 83 -12.49 -7.58 -9.02
N TRP A 84 -11.99 -6.88 -7.99
CA TRP A 84 -12.32 -5.47 -7.79
C TRP A 84 -11.95 -4.63 -9.02
N VAL A 85 -10.76 -4.80 -9.61
CA VAL A 85 -10.40 -4.06 -10.83
C VAL A 85 -11.27 -4.44 -12.02
N ALA A 86 -11.63 -5.71 -12.18
CA ALA A 86 -12.56 -6.13 -13.23
C ALA A 86 -13.95 -5.47 -13.05
N GLU A 87 -14.46 -5.38 -11.82
CA GLU A 87 -15.70 -4.68 -11.49
C GLU A 87 -15.59 -3.19 -11.80
N GLN A 88 -14.50 -2.53 -11.39
CA GLN A 88 -14.28 -1.11 -11.72
C GLN A 88 -14.23 -0.90 -13.23
N LYS A 89 -13.49 -1.75 -13.96
CA LYS A 89 -13.44 -1.70 -15.43
C LYS A 89 -14.82 -1.93 -16.04
N ALA A 90 -15.63 -2.83 -15.50
CA ALA A 90 -16.99 -3.03 -15.94
C ALA A 90 -17.82 -1.76 -15.71
N THR A 91 -17.73 -1.12 -14.55
CA THR A 91 -18.44 0.14 -14.27
C THR A 91 -18.08 1.26 -15.24
N PHE A 92 -16.80 1.38 -15.63
CA PHE A 92 -16.36 2.46 -16.53
C PHE A 92 -16.53 2.16 -18.02
N PHE A 93 -16.40 0.90 -18.43
CA PHE A 93 -16.42 0.50 -19.85
C PHE A 93 -17.68 -0.27 -20.26
N THR A 94 -18.63 -0.49 -19.35
CA THR A 94 -19.94 -1.08 -19.66
C THR A 94 -21.05 -0.10 -19.29
N LEU A 95 -22.23 -0.33 -19.85
CA LEU A 95 -23.41 0.46 -19.53
C LEU A 95 -23.70 0.39 -18.03
N SER A 96 -24.10 1.52 -17.44
CA SER A 96 -24.52 1.53 -16.05
C SER A 96 -25.62 0.49 -15.82
N PRO A 97 -25.76 -0.08 -14.61
CA PRO A 97 -26.77 -1.10 -14.34
C PRO A 97 -28.20 -0.68 -14.73
N ALA A 98 -28.48 0.63 -14.68
CA ALA A 98 -29.75 1.21 -15.13
C ALA A 98 -29.91 1.14 -16.66
N GLU A 99 -28.88 1.50 -17.44
CA GLU A 99 -28.90 1.42 -18.89
C GLU A 99 -28.95 -0.03 -19.40
N GLN A 100 -28.32 -0.95 -18.69
CA GLN A 100 -28.36 -2.38 -19.01
C GLN A 100 -29.76 -2.97 -18.82
N GLN A 101 -30.54 -2.48 -17.84
CA GLN A 101 -31.93 -2.88 -17.65
C GLN A 101 -32.82 -2.41 -18.80
N LEU A 102 -32.62 -1.18 -19.28
CA LEU A 102 -33.37 -0.64 -20.41
C LEU A 102 -33.14 -1.46 -21.68
N LEU A 103 -31.89 -1.84 -21.96
CA LEU A 103 -31.59 -2.71 -23.10
C LEU A 103 -32.17 -4.12 -22.97
N ASN A 104 -32.23 -4.69 -21.76
CA ASN A 104 -32.83 -6.00 -21.55
C ASN A 104 -34.34 -5.97 -21.76
N VAL A 105 -35.02 -4.91 -21.31
CA VAL A 105 -36.45 -4.68 -21.55
C VAL A 105 -36.71 -4.50 -23.04
N GLU A 106 -35.91 -3.69 -23.73
CA GLU A 106 -36.05 -3.44 -25.17
C GLU A 106 -35.84 -4.71 -26.01
N LYS A 107 -34.79 -5.51 -25.71
CA LYS A 107 -34.58 -6.81 -26.38
C LYS A 107 -35.76 -7.77 -26.18
N SER A 108 -36.38 -7.79 -25.01
CA SER A 108 -37.52 -8.67 -24.73
C SER A 108 -38.79 -8.25 -25.50
N ASN A 109 -39.00 -6.94 -25.68
CA ASN A 109 -40.10 -6.40 -26.47
C ASN A 109 -39.90 -6.65 -27.97
N ILE A 110 -38.68 -6.48 -28.49
CA ILE A 110 -38.35 -6.75 -29.89
C ILE A 110 -38.54 -8.23 -30.23
N GLY A 111 -38.07 -9.15 -29.38
CA GLY A 111 -38.23 -10.59 -29.60
C GLY A 111 -39.67 -11.10 -29.45
N THR A 112 -40.55 -10.33 -28.81
CA THR A 112 -41.99 -10.63 -28.73
C THR A 112 -42.73 -10.15 -29.99
N SER A 113 -42.30 -9.04 -30.58
CA SER A 113 -42.88 -8.50 -31.81
C SER A 113 -42.47 -9.26 -33.08
N GLU A 114 -41.35 -10.00 -33.05
CA GLU A 114 -40.88 -10.85 -34.16
C GLU A 114 -41.63 -12.20 -34.22
N LYS A 115 -42.35 -12.59 -33.16
CA LYS A 115 -43.06 -13.87 -33.06
C LYS A 115 -44.57 -13.79 -33.38
N ILE A 116 -45.04 -12.66 -33.89
CA ILE A 116 -46.43 -12.41 -34.33
C ILE A 116 -46.41 -12.17 -35.83
#